data_AF-A0A925WDG5-F1
#
_entry.id   AF-A0A925WDG5-F1
#
_cell.length_a   1.000
_cell.length_b   1.000
_cell.length_c   1.000
_cell.angle_alpha   90.00
_cell.angle_beta   90.00
_cell.angle_gamma   90.00
#
_symmetry.space_group_name_H-M   'P 1'
#
loop_
_entity.id
_entity.type
_entity.pdbx_description
1 polymer ?
#
loop_
_entity_poly.entity_id
_entity_poly.type
_entity_poly.pdbx_seq_one_letter_code
_entity_poly.pdbx_strand_id
1 'polypeptide(L)'
;MRPVRLEMAGFASFREPTVVDFTGADYFALVGPTGSGKSTVIDAITFALYGSVPRWDNQRTVALALAPTAGRGTVRLLFDVGGSAADAP
;
A
#
# COMPACT_ATOMS: atom_id res chain seq x y z
N MET A 1 -10.15 11.10 1.54
CA MET A 1 -8.84 10.58 1.99
C MET A 1 -7.82 10.94 0.92
N ARG A 2 -6.67 11.52 1.30
CA ARG A 2 -5.53 11.76 0.40
C ARG A 2 -4.32 10.96 0.91
N PRO A 3 -3.75 10.02 0.15
CA PRO A 3 -2.56 9.31 0.58
C PRO A 3 -1.37 10.28 0.64
N VAL A 4 -0.58 10.18 1.70
CA VAL A 4 0.64 10.98 1.91
C VAL A 4 1.87 10.10 1.75
N ARG A 5 1.88 8.94 2.40
CA ARG A 5 3.01 8.01 2.36
C ARG A 5 2.55 6.57 2.59
N LEU A 6 3.05 5.66 1.77
CA LEU A 6 2.82 4.23 1.89
C LEU A 6 4.16 3.53 2.14
N GLU A 7 4.24 2.73 3.19
CA GLU A 7 5.40 1.92 3.52
C GLU A 7 5.02 0.44 3.50
N MET A 8 5.84 -0.37 2.83
CA MET A 8 5.62 -1.80 2.67
C MET A 8 6.93 -2.54 2.89
N ALA A 9 6.89 -3.67 3.58
CA ALA A 9 8.00 -4.62 3.64
C ALA A 9 7.43 -6.04 3.75
N GLY A 10 8.01 -7.00 3.03
CA GLY A 10 7.52 -8.38 3.00
C GLY A 10 6.06 -8.51 2.52
N PHE A 11 5.56 -7.57 1.71
CA PHE A 11 4.16 -7.53 1.26
C PHE A 11 4.04 -7.88 -0.23
N ALA A 12 3.49 -9.06 -0.52
CA ALA A 12 3.28 -9.61 -1.86
C ALA A 12 4.52 -9.45 -2.79
N SER A 13 4.48 -8.53 -3.75
CA SER A 13 5.60 -8.28 -4.67
C SER A 13 6.77 -7.50 -4.06
N PHE A 14 6.54 -6.76 -2.97
CA PHE A 14 7.53 -5.92 -2.29
C PHE A 14 8.16 -6.68 -1.13
N ARG A 15 9.25 -7.41 -1.42
CA ARG A 15 10.00 -8.19 -0.43
C ARG A 15 10.77 -7.30 0.54
N GLU A 16 11.47 -6.32 -0.01
CA GLU A 16 12.29 -5.38 0.75
C GLU A 16 11.49 -4.16 1.20
N PRO A 17 11.93 -3.46 2.26
CA PRO A 17 11.37 -2.19 2.66
C PRO A 17 11.30 -1.20 1.49
N THR A 18 10.08 -0.78 1.17
CA THR A 18 9.77 0.12 0.05
C THR A 18 8.86 1.23 0.55
N VAL A 19 9.18 2.46 0.16
CA VAL A 19 8.38 3.65 0.48
C VAL A 19 7.89 4.26 -0.82
N VAL A 20 6.59 4.53 -0.89
CA VAL A 20 5.98 5.36 -1.92
C VAL A 20 5.57 6.67 -1.26
N ASP A 21 6.22 7.75 -1.70
CA ASP A 21 5.93 9.11 -1.23
C ASP A 21 4.97 9.79 -2.21
N PHE A 22 3.82 10.24 -1.70
CA PHE A 22 2.79 10.93 -2.47
C PHE A 22 2.75 12.44 -2.16
N THR A 23 3.67 12.94 -1.33
CA THR A 23 3.71 14.36 -0.96
C THR A 23 3.87 15.23 -2.21
N GLY A 24 3.05 16.29 -2.29
CA GLY A 24 3.05 17.22 -3.42
C GLY A 24 2.50 16.66 -4.74
N ALA A 25 2.10 15.39 -4.81
CA ALA A 25 1.47 14.83 -6.00
C ALA A 25 -0.05 15.07 -5.97
N ASP A 26 -0.57 15.77 -6.97
CA ASP A 26 -2.02 15.87 -7.20
C ASP A 26 -2.52 14.72 -8.07
N TYR A 27 -1.68 14.25 -8.99
CA TYR A 27 -1.90 13.07 -9.81
C TYR A 27 -0.61 12.26 -9.91
N PHE A 28 -0.74 10.94 -9.92
CA PHE A 28 0.38 10.03 -10.12
C PHE A 28 -0.06 8.83 -10.98
N ALA A 29 0.91 8.18 -11.62
CA ALA A 29 0.69 6.98 -12.40
C ALA A 29 1.66 5.88 -11.96
N LEU A 30 1.15 4.66 -11.83
CA LEU A 30 1.98 3.48 -11.59
C LEU A 30 2.32 2.84 -12.94
N VAL A 31 3.60 2.91 -13.33
CA VAL A 31 4.07 2.44 -14.65
C VAL A 31 5.12 1.34 -14.48
N GLY A 32 5.08 0.33 -15.35
CA GLY A 32 6.04 -0.78 -15.35
C GLY A 32 5.46 -2.05 -15.99
N PRO A 33 6.30 -3.08 -16.22
CA PRO A 33 5.88 -4.34 -16.86
C PRO A 33 4.90 -5.15 -15.98
N THR A 34 4.20 -6.11 -16.57
CA THR A 34 3.34 -7.04 -15.80
C THR A 34 4.15 -7.76 -14.73
N GLY A 35 3.59 -7.89 -13.53
CA GLY A 35 4.28 -8.48 -12.37
C GLY A 35 5.16 -7.51 -11.58
N SER A 36 5.34 -6.26 -12.00
CA SER A 36 6.17 -5.27 -11.31
C SER A 36 5.62 -4.74 -9.98
N GLY A 37 4.48 -5.26 -9.49
CA GLY A 37 3.88 -4.85 -8.22
C GLY A 37 2.97 -3.62 -8.26
N LYS A 38 2.59 -3.10 -9.44
CA LYS A 38 1.65 -1.96 -9.56
C LYS A 38 0.34 -2.20 -8.81
N SER A 39 -0.34 -3.31 -9.09
CA SER A 39 -1.56 -3.68 -8.39
C SER A 39 -1.31 -3.87 -6.89
N THR A 40 -0.14 -4.39 -6.52
CA THR A 40 0.27 -4.57 -5.12
C THR A 40 0.33 -3.25 -4.35
N VAL A 41 0.70 -2.12 -4.98
CA VAL A 41 0.64 -0.79 -4.34
C VAL A 41 -0.80 -0.42 -3.99
N ILE A 42 -1.74 -0.66 -4.91
CA ILE A 42 -3.17 -0.39 -4.68
C ILE A 42 -3.74 -1.34 -3.61
N ASP A 43 -3.35 -2.61 -3.68
CA ASP A 43 -3.72 -3.61 -2.68
C ASP A 43 -3.22 -3.23 -1.29
N ALA A 44 -1.99 -2.72 -1.17
CA ALA A 44 -1.41 -2.30 0.10
C ALA A 44 -2.18 -1.13 0.73
N ILE A 45 -2.57 -0.13 -0.06
CA ILE A 45 -3.44 0.97 0.40
C ILE A 45 -4.76 0.41 0.94
N THR A 46 -5.38 -0.49 0.19
CA THR A 46 -6.68 -1.07 0.56
C THR A 46 -6.56 -1.95 1.81
N PHE A 47 -5.52 -2.77 1.87
CA PHE A 47 -5.22 -3.63 3.01
C PHE A 47 -4.94 -2.82 4.28
N ALA A 48 -4.19 -1.72 4.18
CA ALA A 48 -3.93 -0.86 5.32
C ALA A 48 -5.20 -0.21 5.89
N LEU A 49 -6.18 0.11 5.03
CA LEU A 49 -7.44 0.74 5.43
C LEU A 49 -8.47 -0.25 5.96
N TYR A 50 -8.54 -1.45 5.38
CA TYR A 50 -9.67 -2.37 5.60
C TYR A 50 -9.26 -3.77 6.07
N GLY A 51 -7.98 -4.05 6.24
CA GLY A 51 -7.46 -5.36 6.64
C GLY A 51 -7.62 -6.46 5.59
N SER A 52 -8.04 -6.12 4.37
CA SER A 52 -8.29 -7.06 3.27
C SER A 52 -8.06 -6.41 1.91
N VAL A 53 -8.00 -7.22 0.85
CA VAL A 53 -7.85 -6.75 -0.53
C VAL A 53 -9.03 -7.26 -1.36
N PRO A 54 -9.66 -6.42 -2.22
CA PRO A 54 -10.87 -6.78 -2.95
C PRO A 54 -10.73 -8.00 -3.87
N ARG A 55 -9.53 -8.25 -4.41
CA ARG A 55 -9.27 -9.39 -5.30
C ARG A 55 -9.00 -10.69 -4.56
N TRP A 56 -9.01 -10.69 -3.23
CA TRP A 56 -8.96 -11.92 -2.44
C TRP A 56 -10.39 -12.40 -2.24
N ASP A 57 -10.70 -13.63 -2.69
CA ASP A 57 -12.04 -14.22 -2.64
C ASP A 57 -12.64 -14.27 -1.21
N ASN A 58 -11.79 -14.13 -0.18
CA ASN A 58 -12.19 -14.08 1.21
C ASN A 58 -11.47 -12.94 1.93
N GLN A 59 -12.25 -12.02 2.51
CA GLN A 59 -11.78 -10.83 3.24
C GLN A 59 -10.94 -11.16 4.48
N ARG A 60 -11.06 -12.36 5.04
CA ARG A 60 -10.24 -12.82 6.18
C ARG A 60 -8.88 -13.37 5.74
N THR A 61 -8.63 -13.49 4.45
CA THR A 61 -7.36 -14.01 3.93
C THR A 61 -6.26 -13.01 4.16
N VAL A 62 -5.26 -13.37 4.96
CA VAL A 62 -4.04 -12.56 5.16
C VAL A 62 -2.78 -13.25 4.65
N ALA A 63 -2.82 -14.56 4.42
CA ALA A 63 -1.66 -15.31 3.92
C ALA A 63 -1.17 -14.81 2.55
N LEU A 64 -2.09 -14.35 1.69
CA LEU A 64 -1.78 -13.77 0.38
C LEU A 64 -1.10 -12.39 0.47
N ALA A 65 -1.09 -11.76 1.64
CA ALA A 65 -0.39 -10.51 1.90
C ALA A 65 1.12 -10.72 1.96
N LEU A 66 1.59 -11.91 2.37
CA LEU A 66 3.01 -12.15 2.58
C LEU A 66 3.74 -12.34 1.25
N ALA A 67 4.87 -11.68 1.12
CA ALA A 67 5.80 -12.00 0.05
C ALA A 67 6.28 -13.45 0.20
N PRO A 68 6.57 -14.16 -0.91
CA PRO A 68 7.09 -15.52 -0.83
C PRO A 68 8.31 -15.57 0.08
N THR A 69 8.34 -16.56 0.99
CA THR A 69 9.41 -16.78 2.00
C THR A 69 9.53 -15.73 3.11
N ALA A 70 8.71 -14.67 3.11
CA ALA A 70 8.71 -13.70 4.20
C ALA A 70 8.00 -14.27 5.44
N GLY A 71 8.68 -14.26 6.59
CA GLY A 71 8.09 -14.62 7.89
C GLY A 71 7.25 -13.49 8.51
N ARG A 72 7.31 -12.28 7.94
CA ARG A 72 6.58 -11.10 8.39
C ARG A 72 6.34 -10.15 7.21
N GLY A 73 5.15 -9.55 7.17
CA GLY A 73 4.81 -8.46 6.27
C GLY A 73 4.30 -7.27 7.08
N THR A 74 4.63 -6.06 6.66
CA THR A 74 4.13 -4.82 7.25
C THR A 74 3.68 -3.89 6.16
N VAL A 75 2.52 -3.28 6.35
CA VAL A 75 2.01 -2.19 5.50
C VAL A 75 1.56 -1.06 6.41
N ARG A 76 1.99 0.17 6.11
CA ARG A 76 1.58 1.38 6.83
C ARG A 76 1.19 2.45 5.83
N LEU A 77 0.00 3.04 6.01
CA LEU A 77 -0.49 4.13 5.20
C LEU A 77 -0.69 5.37 6.09
N LEU A 78 -0.01 6.46 5.73
CA LEU A 78 -0.29 7.80 6.23
C LEU A 78 -1.18 8.51 5.21
N PHE A 79 -2.29 9.09 5.66
CA PHE A 79 -3.24 9.78 4.79
C PHE A 79 -3.98 10.89 5.52
N ASP A 80 -4.41 11.89 4.75
CA ASP A 80 -5.22 13.02 5.24
C ASP A 80 -6.71 12.76 5.06
N VAL A 81 -7.53 13.32 5.96
CA VAL A 81 -8.99 13.28 5.91
C VAL A 81 -9.54 14.72 5.97
N GLY A 82 -10.54 15.03 5.15
CA GLY A 82 -11.29 16.29 5.28
C GLY A 82 -10.67 17.53 4.61
N GLY A 83 -9.58 17.42 3.85
CA GLY A 83 -9.04 18.56 3.08
C GLY A 83 -8.34 19.63 3.92
N SER A 84 -8.15 19.41 5.22
CA SER A 84 -7.23 20.22 6.02
C SER A 84 -5.80 19.84 5.66
N ALA A 85 -5.26 20.49 4.63
CA ALA A 85 -3.82 20.75 4.56
C ALA A 85 -3.42 21.76 5.66
N ALA A 86 -3.80 21.45 6.90
CA ALA A 86 -3.61 22.24 8.09
C ALA A 86 -3.40 21.29 9.26
N ASP A 87 -2.32 20.51 9.19
CA ASP A 87 -1.43 20.37 10.34
C ASP A 87 -0.08 19.85 9.85
N ALA A 88 0.81 20.80 9.52
CA ALA A 88 2.24 20.60 9.70
C ALA A 88 2.50 20.66 11.21
N PRO A 89 3.43 19.85 11.73
CA PRO A 89 4.85 20.21 11.62
C PRO A 89 5.72 19.22 10.84
#